data_AF-A0A0D2Y409-F1
#
_entry.id   AF-A0A0D2Y409-F1
#
_cell.length_a   1.000
_cell.length_b   1.000
_cell.length_c   1.000
_cell.angle_alpha   90.00
_cell.angle_beta   90.00
_cell.angle_gamma   90.00
#
_symmetry.space_group_name_H-M   'P 1'
#
loop_
_entity.id
_entity.type
_entity.pdbx_description
1 polymer ?
#
loop_
_entity_poly.entity_id
_entity_poly.type
_entity_poly.pdbx_seq_one_letter_code
_entity_poly.pdbx_strand_id
1 'polypeptide(L)'
;MMRKAKGTTLQCCIDPANHLLLEAPTPYIRNFESISGLKTNYSSSGLHWNALQTGLDKQFLADLTFHLDSGLKIRVPNNQYMIPSVDIASNGSRVSNTSKRDILITDIEDGPPILGRYFLTAAYLMVNHDAGTFTLWQANATRERSLVRVFDEETGKKCENTTGVIQPSASYTGSASESSRPDRGIGSNSGSLSGAVIGGAVVGAVAGAVLIGLGITYFLIKKKQKAGK
;
A
#
# COMPACT_ATOMS: atom_id res chain seq x y z
N MET A 1 12.06 9.85 25.78
CA MET A 1 12.64 8.57 25.32
C MET A 1 11.56 7.81 24.54
N MET A 2 11.48 8.01 23.23
CA MET A 2 10.47 7.35 22.38
C MET A 2 10.86 5.89 22.19
N ARG A 3 10.05 4.97 22.72
CA ARG A 3 10.17 3.54 22.41
C ARG A 3 9.70 3.34 20.97
N LYS A 4 10.66 3.08 20.07
CA LYS A 4 10.38 2.60 18.72
C LYS A 4 9.70 1.23 18.89
N ALA A 5 8.40 1.15 18.64
CA ALA A 5 7.71 -0.12 18.60
C ALA A 5 8.38 -0.98 17.51
N LYS A 6 8.87 -2.16 17.90
CA LYS A 6 9.40 -3.16 16.98
C LYS A 6 8.18 -3.73 16.24
N GLY A 7 7.73 -3.05 15.19
CA GLY A 7 6.62 -3.51 14.36
C GLY A 7 7.02 -4.81 13.67
N THR A 8 6.24 -5.86 13.86
CA THR A 8 6.31 -7.08 13.05
C THR A 8 5.77 -6.77 11.66
N THR A 9 6.59 -6.94 10.63
CA THR A 9 6.14 -6.88 9.23
C THR A 9 5.03 -7.92 9.04
N LEU A 10 3.90 -7.47 8.51
CA LEU A 10 2.76 -8.33 8.22
C LEU A 10 2.86 -8.79 6.76
N GLN A 11 3.11 -10.08 6.54
CA GLN A 11 3.10 -10.65 5.19
C GLN A 11 1.67 -10.73 4.69
N CYS A 12 1.37 -10.07 3.57
CA CYS A 12 0.04 -10.01 3.00
C CYS A 12 0.00 -10.51 1.56
N CYS A 13 -1.13 -11.09 1.16
CA CYS A 13 -1.47 -11.37 -0.23
C CYS A 13 -2.13 -10.14 -0.86
N ILE A 14 -1.99 -9.98 -2.18
CA ILE A 14 -2.76 -9.02 -2.95
C ILE A 14 -3.74 -9.82 -3.81
N ASP A 15 -5.03 -9.60 -3.61
CA ASP A 15 -6.07 -10.31 -4.33
C ASP A 15 -7.07 -9.31 -4.95
N PRO A 16 -6.99 -9.04 -6.26
CA PRO A 16 -7.95 -8.16 -6.94
C PRO A 16 -9.39 -8.66 -6.91
N ALA A 17 -9.62 -9.97 -6.70
CA ALA A 17 -10.95 -10.56 -6.66
C ALA A 17 -11.62 -10.37 -5.29
N ASN A 18 -10.84 -10.30 -4.22
CA ASN A 18 -11.35 -10.02 -2.88
C ASN A 18 -12.06 -8.66 -2.85
N HIS A 19 -13.33 -8.66 -2.41
CA HIS A 19 -14.21 -7.49 -2.51
C HIS A 19 -14.01 -6.46 -1.41
N LEU A 20 -13.10 -6.68 -0.46
CA LEU A 20 -12.78 -5.73 0.62
C LEU A 20 -11.52 -4.92 0.29
N LEU A 21 -11.18 -3.98 1.16
CA LEU A 21 -9.91 -3.24 1.16
C LEU A 21 -8.83 -4.03 1.89
N LEU A 22 -9.13 -4.55 3.08
CA LEU A 22 -8.20 -5.29 3.91
C LEU A 22 -8.91 -6.38 4.71
N GLU A 23 -8.36 -7.59 4.65
CA GLU A 23 -8.62 -8.62 5.66
C GLU A 23 -7.35 -8.75 6.50
N ALA A 24 -7.46 -8.59 7.82
CA ALA A 24 -6.29 -8.60 8.70
C ALA A 24 -6.53 -9.39 9.98
N PRO A 25 -5.48 -9.91 10.64
CA PRO A 25 -5.65 -10.61 11.90
C PRO A 25 -6.37 -9.73 12.93
N THR A 26 -7.25 -10.34 13.74
CA THR A 26 -8.08 -9.65 14.74
C THR A 26 -7.34 -8.62 15.61
N PRO A 27 -6.07 -8.81 16.04
CA PRO A 27 -5.33 -7.79 16.78
C PRO A 27 -5.18 -6.44 16.05
N TYR A 28 -5.01 -6.46 14.71
CA TYR A 28 -4.91 -5.25 13.91
C TYR A 28 -6.27 -4.54 13.79
N ILE A 29 -7.35 -5.31 13.67
CA ILE A 29 -8.71 -4.77 13.61
C ILE A 29 -9.12 -4.15 14.94
N ARG A 30 -8.84 -4.80 16.07
CA ARG A 30 -9.07 -4.21 17.41
C ARG A 30 -8.27 -2.93 17.64
N ASN A 31 -7.04 -2.87 17.12
CA ASN A 31 -6.25 -1.64 17.17
C ASN A 31 -6.86 -0.53 16.31
N PHE A 32 -7.36 -0.86 15.12
CA PHE A 32 -8.10 0.07 14.27
C PHE A 32 -9.36 0.60 14.97
N GLU A 33 -10.18 -0.27 15.58
CA GLU A 33 -11.36 0.12 16.36
C GLU A 33 -10.98 1.03 17.54
N SER A 34 -9.92 0.69 18.28
CA SER A 34 -9.42 1.48 19.41
C SER A 34 -8.97 2.88 18.99
N ILE A 35 -8.28 3.01 17.86
CA ILE A 35 -7.75 4.31 17.38
C ILE A 35 -8.86 5.14 16.74
N SER A 36 -9.74 4.50 15.97
CA SER A 36 -10.85 5.18 15.30
C SER A 36 -11.98 5.54 16.27
N GLY A 37 -12.05 4.89 17.44
CA GLY A 37 -13.12 5.05 18.41
C GLY A 37 -14.47 4.51 17.95
N LEU A 38 -14.47 3.73 16.86
CA LEU A 38 -15.65 3.09 16.29
C LEU A 38 -16.06 1.86 17.09
N LYS A 39 -17.35 1.58 17.09
CA LYS A 39 -17.92 0.32 17.60
C LYS A 39 -18.52 -0.45 16.43
N THR A 40 -17.74 -1.38 15.93
CA THR A 40 -18.06 -2.30 14.84
C THR A 40 -18.79 -3.51 15.42
N ASN A 41 -20.09 -3.36 15.62
CA ASN A 41 -20.88 -4.35 16.34
C ASN A 41 -21.35 -5.51 15.44
N TYR A 42 -21.22 -5.36 14.12
CA TYR A 42 -21.78 -6.27 13.13
C TYR A 42 -20.92 -6.34 11.87
N SER A 43 -21.03 -7.46 11.17
CA SER A 43 -20.57 -7.64 9.80
C SER A 43 -21.73 -7.36 8.82
N SER A 44 -21.44 -6.70 7.70
CA SER A 44 -22.42 -6.42 6.64
C SER A 44 -22.83 -7.72 5.97
N SER A 45 -24.15 -7.89 5.76
CA SER A 45 -24.74 -8.99 5.00
C SER A 45 -25.13 -8.58 3.57
N GLY A 46 -24.79 -7.34 3.18
CA GLY A 46 -25.15 -6.77 1.89
C GLY A 46 -24.16 -7.12 0.79
N LEU A 47 -23.98 -6.18 -0.15
CA LEU A 47 -23.06 -6.30 -1.28
C LEU A 47 -21.61 -6.53 -0.84
N HIS A 48 -21.20 -5.89 0.25
CA HIS A 48 -19.87 -6.04 0.84
C HIS A 48 -19.92 -7.01 2.00
N TRP A 49 -20.20 -8.27 1.67
CA TRP A 49 -20.33 -9.34 2.65
C TRP A 49 -19.14 -9.37 3.63
N ASN A 50 -19.41 -9.53 4.91
CA ASN A 50 -18.42 -9.60 5.99
C ASN A 50 -17.62 -8.30 6.27
N ALA A 51 -17.90 -7.19 5.58
CA ALA A 51 -17.31 -5.88 5.93
C ALA A 51 -17.75 -5.45 7.35
N LEU A 52 -16.86 -4.87 8.14
CA LEU A 52 -17.25 -4.30 9.44
C LEU A 52 -18.29 -3.19 9.24
N GLN A 53 -19.26 -3.08 10.14
CA GLN A 53 -20.34 -2.11 10.04
C GLN A 53 -20.42 -1.21 11.27
N THR A 54 -20.64 0.09 11.04
CA THR A 54 -20.84 1.10 12.11
C THR A 54 -22.09 1.94 11.86
N GLY A 55 -22.64 2.50 12.93
CA GLY A 55 -23.69 3.51 12.89
C GLY A 55 -23.16 4.89 12.49
N LEU A 56 -24.05 5.90 12.51
CA LEU A 56 -23.70 7.30 12.24
C LEU A 56 -23.30 8.09 13.49
N ASP A 57 -23.44 7.50 14.68
CA ASP A 57 -23.13 8.11 15.97
C ASP A 57 -21.65 8.49 16.09
N LYS A 58 -20.77 7.72 15.44
CA LYS A 58 -19.36 8.06 15.26
C LYS A 58 -18.91 7.73 13.84
N GLN A 59 -18.23 8.68 13.21
CA GLN A 59 -17.68 8.53 11.88
C GLN A 59 -16.16 8.68 11.93
N PHE A 60 -15.46 7.71 11.37
CA PHE A 60 -14.03 7.83 11.12
C PHE A 60 -13.84 8.47 9.74
N LEU A 61 -13.27 9.68 9.71
CA LEU A 61 -13.11 10.49 8.50
C LEU A 61 -11.67 10.53 7.99
N ALA A 62 -10.76 9.79 8.64
CA ALA A 62 -9.36 9.78 8.27
C ALA A 62 -9.09 8.80 7.13
N ASP A 63 -7.96 8.99 6.48
CA ASP A 63 -7.50 8.14 5.39
C ASP A 63 -6.58 7.04 5.93
N LEU A 64 -6.57 5.89 5.26
CA LEU A 64 -5.68 4.78 5.64
C LEU A 64 -4.41 4.88 4.82
N THR A 65 -3.26 4.71 5.49
CA THR A 65 -1.96 4.68 4.82
C THR A 65 -1.27 3.36 5.10
N PHE A 66 -1.01 2.61 4.04
CA PHE A 66 -0.27 1.36 4.06
C PHE A 66 1.21 1.67 3.88
N HIS A 67 2.03 1.16 4.79
CA HIS A 67 3.48 1.29 4.76
C HIS A 67 4.08 -0.06 4.35
N LEU A 68 4.77 -0.10 3.22
CA LEU A 68 5.44 -1.30 2.73
C LEU A 68 6.92 -1.26 3.10
N ASP A 69 7.55 -2.43 3.19
CA ASP A 69 8.97 -2.57 3.51
C ASP A 69 9.89 -1.89 2.47
N SER A 70 9.42 -1.74 1.23
CA SER A 70 10.10 -0.98 0.18
C SER A 70 10.21 0.52 0.45
N GLY A 71 9.52 1.03 1.49
CA GLY A 71 9.36 2.45 1.78
C GLY A 71 8.21 3.11 1.01
N LEU A 72 7.56 2.38 0.09
CA LEU A 72 6.34 2.84 -0.58
C LEU A 72 5.22 3.06 0.44
N LYS A 73 4.51 4.18 0.28
CA LYS A 73 3.33 4.51 1.08
C LYS A 73 2.12 4.61 0.16
N ILE A 74 1.11 3.81 0.42
CA ILE A 74 -0.15 3.84 -0.33
C ILE A 74 -1.24 4.44 0.55
N ARG A 75 -1.78 5.58 0.15
CA ARG A 75 -2.84 6.29 0.86
C ARG A 75 -4.19 6.00 0.19
N VAL A 76 -5.11 5.40 0.94
CA VAL A 76 -6.47 5.13 0.52
C VAL A 76 -7.42 6.15 1.16
N PRO A 77 -8.10 6.98 0.37
CA PRO A 77 -9.04 7.96 0.89
C PRO A 77 -10.21 7.32 1.64
N ASN A 78 -10.71 7.99 2.68
CA ASN A 78 -11.83 7.54 3.51
C ASN A 78 -13.05 7.12 2.68
N ASN A 79 -13.41 7.92 1.68
CA ASN A 79 -14.55 7.66 0.82
C ASN A 79 -14.42 6.41 -0.08
N GLN A 80 -13.26 5.77 -0.14
CA GLN A 80 -13.05 4.52 -0.87
C GLN A 80 -13.34 3.28 -0.01
N TYR A 81 -13.34 3.40 1.32
CA TYR A 81 -13.49 2.25 2.22
C TYR A 81 -14.51 2.44 3.34
N MET A 82 -14.99 3.66 3.56
CA MET A 82 -16.09 3.99 4.47
C MET A 82 -17.28 4.44 3.61
N ILE A 83 -18.17 3.51 3.29
CA ILE A 83 -19.26 3.75 2.33
C ILE A 83 -20.62 3.49 2.98
N PRO A 84 -21.72 4.11 2.48
CA PRO A 84 -23.06 3.69 2.84
C PRO A 84 -23.24 2.19 2.58
N SER A 85 -23.94 1.49 3.47
CA SER A 85 -24.23 0.08 3.26
C SER A 85 -25.11 -0.09 2.02
N VAL A 86 -24.90 -1.16 1.26
CA VAL A 86 -25.62 -1.45 0.02
C VAL A 86 -26.15 -2.86 0.07
N ASP A 87 -27.45 -3.01 -0.07
CA ASP A 87 -28.14 -4.30 -0.18
C ASP A 87 -28.62 -4.54 -1.61
N ILE A 88 -28.92 -5.80 -1.92
CA ILE A 88 -29.56 -6.20 -3.18
C ILE A 88 -31.03 -6.52 -2.88
N ALA A 89 -31.93 -5.72 -3.45
CA ALA A 89 -33.37 -5.96 -3.33
C ALA A 89 -33.80 -7.20 -4.12
N SER A 90 -35.02 -7.69 -3.85
CA SER A 90 -35.59 -8.88 -4.52
C SER A 90 -35.69 -8.75 -6.04
N ASN A 91 -35.76 -7.52 -6.57
CA ASN A 91 -35.74 -7.23 -8.00
C ASN A 91 -34.32 -7.10 -8.60
N GLY A 92 -33.28 -7.38 -7.83
CA GLY A 92 -31.88 -7.27 -8.23
C GLY A 92 -31.30 -5.84 -8.20
N SER A 93 -32.09 -4.83 -7.83
CA SER A 93 -31.61 -3.46 -7.71
C SER A 93 -30.78 -3.24 -6.45
N ARG A 94 -29.82 -2.31 -6.50
CA ARG A 94 -29.02 -1.91 -5.34
C ARG A 94 -29.77 -0.88 -4.51
N VAL A 95 -29.94 -1.16 -3.23
CA VAL A 95 -30.58 -0.25 -2.27
C VAL A 95 -29.53 0.18 -1.26
N SER A 96 -29.28 1.49 -1.17
CA SER A 96 -28.32 2.01 -0.21
C SER A 96 -29.00 2.39 1.09
N ASN A 97 -28.47 1.90 2.21
CA ASN A 97 -28.85 2.32 3.54
C ASN A 97 -27.86 3.36 4.08
N THR A 98 -28.28 4.61 4.10
CA THR A 98 -27.45 5.73 4.55
C THR A 98 -27.39 5.88 6.07
N SER A 99 -28.16 5.09 6.84
CA SER A 99 -28.13 5.07 8.31
C SER A 99 -27.02 4.18 8.88
N LYS A 100 -26.35 3.41 8.01
CA LYS A 100 -25.22 2.54 8.35
C LYS A 100 -24.05 2.83 7.41
N ARG A 101 -22.85 2.49 7.86
CA ARG A 101 -21.64 2.54 7.04
C ARG A 101 -20.96 1.19 7.08
N ASP A 102 -20.63 0.70 5.90
CA ASP A 102 -19.75 -0.44 5.74
C ASP A 102 -18.32 0.10 5.64
N ILE A 103 -17.48 -0.44 6.52
CA ILE A 103 -16.04 -0.26 6.54
C ILE A 103 -15.50 -1.48 5.82
N LEU A 104 -14.88 -1.28 4.66
CA LEU A 104 -14.44 -2.37 3.77
C LEU A 104 -13.20 -3.10 4.31
N ILE A 105 -13.18 -3.38 5.60
CA ILE A 105 -12.15 -4.06 6.34
C ILE A 105 -12.85 -5.16 7.11
N THR A 106 -12.19 -6.29 7.31
CA THR A 106 -12.69 -7.35 8.20
C THR A 106 -11.54 -8.03 8.91
N ASP A 107 -11.84 -8.80 9.94
CA ASP A 107 -10.87 -9.67 10.58
C ASP A 107 -10.85 -11.07 9.95
N ILE A 108 -9.69 -11.71 10.06
CA ILE A 108 -9.48 -13.10 9.69
C ILE A 108 -8.78 -13.80 10.85
N GLU A 109 -9.31 -14.96 11.25
CA GLU A 109 -8.71 -15.77 12.31
C GLU A 109 -7.51 -16.56 11.79
N ASP A 110 -7.72 -17.24 10.66
CA ASP A 110 -6.74 -18.12 10.03
C ASP A 110 -6.46 -17.70 8.59
N GLY A 111 -5.19 -17.46 8.27
CA GLY A 111 -4.74 -17.19 6.91
C GLY A 111 -3.88 -15.93 6.79
N PRO A 112 -3.24 -15.75 5.63
CA PRO A 112 -2.49 -14.54 5.37
C PRO A 112 -3.45 -13.35 5.20
N PRO A 113 -3.15 -12.17 5.77
CA PRO A 113 -3.88 -10.95 5.48
C PRO A 113 -3.96 -10.67 3.97
N ILE A 114 -5.05 -10.05 3.54
CA ILE A 114 -5.32 -9.80 2.12
C ILE A 114 -5.55 -8.31 1.88
N LEU A 115 -4.84 -7.75 0.90
CA LEU A 115 -5.13 -6.46 0.28
C LEU A 115 -6.02 -6.69 -0.94
N GLY A 116 -7.27 -6.25 -0.83
CA GLY A 116 -8.28 -6.55 -1.82
C GLY A 116 -8.45 -5.49 -2.91
N ARG A 117 -9.55 -5.61 -3.65
CA ARG A 117 -10.01 -4.68 -4.68
C ARG A 117 -9.93 -3.21 -4.30
N TYR A 118 -10.38 -2.87 -3.10
CA TYR A 118 -10.51 -1.46 -2.71
C TYR A 118 -9.16 -0.83 -2.39
N PHE A 119 -8.15 -1.62 -2.00
CA PHE A 119 -6.77 -1.15 -1.95
C PHE A 119 -6.26 -0.75 -3.35
N LEU A 120 -6.63 -1.51 -4.39
CA LEU A 120 -6.27 -1.24 -5.79
C LEU A 120 -7.00 -0.05 -6.43
N THR A 121 -7.94 0.60 -5.70
CA THR A 121 -8.45 1.92 -6.11
C THR A 121 -7.41 3.02 -5.91
N ALA A 122 -6.44 2.79 -5.03
CA ALA A 122 -5.38 3.71 -4.65
C ALA A 122 -3.98 3.20 -5.00
N ALA A 123 -3.85 2.03 -5.61
CA ALA A 123 -2.58 1.47 -6.06
C ALA A 123 -2.66 0.93 -7.48
N TYR A 124 -1.61 1.17 -8.28
CA TYR A 124 -1.39 0.42 -9.51
C TYR A 124 -0.59 -0.84 -9.21
N LEU A 125 -1.08 -1.97 -9.71
CA LEU A 125 -0.40 -3.25 -9.65
C LEU A 125 -0.01 -3.67 -11.05
N MET A 126 1.28 -3.97 -11.25
CA MET A 126 1.76 -4.68 -12.42
C MET A 126 2.39 -5.99 -11.98
N VAL A 127 1.96 -7.09 -12.59
CA VAL A 127 2.47 -8.42 -12.33
C VAL A 127 3.21 -8.89 -13.58
N ASN A 128 4.45 -9.31 -13.40
CA ASN A 128 5.26 -9.92 -14.42
C ASN A 128 5.51 -11.37 -14.04
N HIS A 129 4.73 -12.27 -14.64
CA HIS A 129 4.80 -13.69 -14.38
C HIS A 129 6.10 -14.32 -14.89
N ASP A 130 6.66 -13.81 -15.99
CA ASP A 130 7.93 -14.29 -16.56
C ASP A 130 9.10 -13.98 -15.63
N ALA A 131 9.09 -12.80 -15.00
CA ALA A 131 10.08 -12.39 -14.01
C ALA A 131 9.78 -12.89 -12.57
N GLY A 132 8.59 -13.47 -12.34
CA GLY A 132 8.11 -13.85 -11.00
C GLY A 132 8.00 -12.67 -10.03
N THR A 133 7.75 -11.45 -10.54
CA THR A 133 7.75 -10.22 -9.73
C THR A 133 6.46 -9.44 -9.89
N PHE A 134 6.19 -8.57 -8.92
CA PHE A 134 5.16 -7.55 -9.07
C PHE A 134 5.73 -6.19 -8.67
N THR A 135 5.10 -5.13 -9.13
CA THR A 135 5.45 -3.77 -8.75
C THR A 135 4.18 -2.99 -8.43
N LEU A 136 4.28 -2.18 -7.38
CA LEU A 136 3.21 -1.32 -6.89
C LEU A 136 3.60 0.14 -7.01
N TRP A 137 2.62 0.98 -7.31
CA TRP A 137 2.73 2.44 -7.25
C TRP A 137 1.48 3.02 -6.61
N GLN A 138 1.59 4.22 -6.02
CA GLN A 138 0.42 5.01 -5.66
C GLN A 138 -0.35 5.34 -6.94
N ALA A 139 -1.66 5.07 -6.96
CA ALA A 139 -2.49 5.40 -8.09
C ALA A 139 -2.67 6.91 -8.23
N ASN A 140 -2.76 7.34 -9.50
CA ASN A 140 -3.09 8.71 -9.86
C ASN A 140 -4.24 8.66 -10.86
N ALA A 141 -5.45 8.98 -10.41
CA ALA A 141 -6.65 8.91 -11.24
C ALA A 141 -6.63 10.01 -12.32
N THR A 142 -6.01 9.72 -13.45
CA THR A 142 -5.94 10.60 -14.64
C THR A 142 -6.36 9.84 -15.90
N ARG A 143 -6.73 10.59 -16.94
CA ARG A 143 -6.99 10.05 -18.29
C ARG A 143 -5.73 10.01 -19.15
N GLU A 144 -4.65 10.65 -18.70
CA GLU A 144 -3.36 10.61 -19.38
C GLU A 144 -2.81 9.18 -19.37
N ARG A 145 -2.29 8.76 -20.53
CA ARG A 145 -1.77 7.40 -20.71
C ARG A 145 -0.47 7.44 -21.50
N SER A 146 0.52 6.72 -20.98
CA SER A 146 1.75 6.38 -21.68
C SER A 146 1.98 4.89 -21.47
N LEU A 147 1.65 4.10 -22.50
CA LEU A 147 1.77 2.65 -22.43
C LEU A 147 3.19 2.25 -22.78
N VAL A 148 3.82 1.48 -21.90
CA VAL A 148 5.16 0.94 -22.09
C VAL A 148 5.10 -0.58 -22.10
N ARG A 149 5.94 -1.20 -22.92
CA ARG A 149 6.15 -2.64 -22.89
C ARG A 149 7.07 -2.98 -21.72
N VAL A 150 6.76 -4.09 -21.05
CA VAL A 150 7.56 -4.62 -19.94
C VAL A 150 8.02 -6.01 -20.34
N PHE A 151 9.29 -6.30 -20.09
CA PHE A 151 9.92 -7.58 -20.40
C PHE A 151 10.64 -8.10 -19.17
N ASP A 152 10.72 -9.42 -19.03
CA ASP A 152 11.76 -10.05 -18.23
C ASP A 152 13.13 -9.93 -18.92
N GLU A 153 14.19 -10.31 -18.20
CA GLU A 153 15.56 -10.16 -18.69
C GLU A 153 15.85 -11.04 -19.93
N GLU A 154 15.30 -12.24 -20.02
CA GLU A 154 15.52 -13.16 -21.13
C GLU A 154 14.82 -12.64 -22.39
N THR A 155 13.56 -12.24 -22.29
CA THR A 155 12.81 -11.67 -23.42
C THR A 155 13.41 -10.34 -23.87
N GLY A 156 13.82 -9.49 -22.93
CA GLY A 156 14.48 -8.23 -23.24
C GLY A 156 15.74 -8.41 -24.09
N LYS A 157 16.55 -9.42 -23.79
CA LYS A 157 17.76 -9.76 -24.56
C LYS A 157 17.45 -10.29 -25.96
N LYS A 158 16.36 -11.04 -26.14
CA LYS A 158 15.95 -11.53 -27.47
C LYS A 158 15.38 -10.43 -28.36
N CYS A 159 14.91 -9.34 -27.76
CA CYS A 159 14.24 -8.25 -28.47
C CYS A 159 15.11 -6.98 -28.54
N GLU A 160 16.41 -7.10 -28.85
CA GLU A 160 17.46 -6.05 -28.81
C GLU A 160 17.09 -4.70 -29.46
N ASN A 161 16.08 -4.65 -30.35
CA ASN A 161 15.61 -3.43 -31.01
C ASN A 161 14.26 -2.88 -30.50
N THR A 162 13.78 -3.34 -29.34
CA THR A 162 12.49 -2.90 -28.79
C THR A 162 12.64 -1.94 -27.61
N THR A 163 11.97 -0.79 -27.70
CA THR A 163 11.82 0.13 -26.57
C THR A 163 10.87 -0.47 -25.53
N GLY A 164 11.37 -0.76 -24.34
CA GLY A 164 10.61 -1.30 -23.22
C GLY A 164 11.38 -1.21 -21.90
N VAL A 165 10.70 -1.51 -20.79
CA VAL A 165 11.29 -1.56 -19.45
C VAL A 165 11.64 -3.00 -19.13
N ILE A 166 12.90 -3.26 -18.77
CA ILE A 166 13.34 -4.58 -18.30
C ILE A 166 13.14 -4.66 -16.80
N GLN A 167 12.38 -5.66 -16.35
CA GLN A 167 12.27 -5.97 -14.94
C GLN A 167 13.27 -7.06 -14.54
N PRO A 168 14.03 -6.85 -13.46
CA PRO A 168 14.88 -7.90 -12.91
C PRO A 168 14.03 -9.03 -12.36
N SER A 169 14.45 -10.27 -12.58
CA SER A 169 13.80 -11.44 -11.99
C SER A 169 13.93 -11.45 -10.48
N ALA A 170 12.92 -11.98 -9.80
CA ALA A 170 12.99 -12.16 -8.34
C ALA A 170 14.15 -13.10 -8.00
N SER A 171 15.09 -12.62 -7.18
CA SER A 171 16.01 -13.50 -6.48
C SER A 171 15.27 -14.10 -5.29
N TYR A 172 14.97 -15.39 -5.33
CA TYR A 172 14.41 -16.11 -4.18
C TYR A 172 15.41 -16.04 -3.01
N THR A 173 15.20 -15.15 -2.05
CA THR A 173 15.92 -15.15 -0.76
C THR A 173 15.05 -15.69 0.37
N GLY A 174 14.15 -16.63 0.07
CA GLY A 174 13.30 -17.31 1.03
C GLY A 174 13.39 -18.81 0.88
N SER A 175 14.37 -19.45 1.51
CA SER A 175 14.24 -20.87 1.85
C SER A 175 13.17 -20.98 2.93
N ALA A 176 11.95 -21.36 2.52
CA ALA A 176 11.05 -22.05 3.43
C ALA A 176 11.69 -23.41 3.71
N SER A 177 12.46 -23.50 4.80
CA SER A 177 12.92 -24.78 5.31
C SER A 177 11.71 -25.56 5.80
N GLU A 178 11.29 -26.55 5.02
CA GLU A 178 10.46 -27.64 5.51
C GLU A 178 11.16 -28.29 6.70
N SER A 179 10.60 -28.11 7.89
CA SER A 179 11.04 -28.80 9.08
C SER A 179 10.60 -30.27 8.99
N SER A 180 11.49 -31.15 8.57
CA SER A 180 11.45 -32.53 9.06
C SER A 180 12.85 -33.19 9.10
N ARG A 181 13.24 -33.43 10.36
CA ARG A 181 14.24 -34.37 10.91
C ARG A 181 15.67 -33.87 11.15
N PRO A 182 16.26 -34.25 12.30
CA PRO A 182 17.61 -33.84 12.69
C PRO A 182 18.64 -34.88 12.22
N ASP A 183 19.78 -34.44 11.68
CA ASP A 183 21.06 -34.97 12.14
C ASP A 183 22.25 -34.04 11.82
N ARG A 184 23.28 -34.23 12.63
CA ARG A 184 24.45 -33.39 12.91
C ARG A 184 25.41 -33.15 11.73
N GLY A 185 26.04 -31.97 11.74
CA GLY A 185 27.27 -31.71 10.99
C GLY A 185 27.77 -30.26 11.13
N ILE A 186 28.94 -30.10 11.76
CA ILE A 186 29.64 -28.83 12.03
C ILE A 186 30.12 -28.17 10.73
N GLY A 187 30.01 -26.84 10.65
CA GLY A 187 30.67 -26.03 9.61
C GLY A 187 30.35 -24.54 9.71
N SER A 188 31.20 -23.79 10.38
CA SER A 188 31.24 -22.33 10.40
C SER A 188 31.46 -21.77 8.99
N ASN A 189 30.67 -20.77 8.56
CA ASN A 189 31.21 -19.61 7.85
C ASN A 189 30.21 -18.45 7.82
N SER A 190 30.70 -17.30 8.27
CA SER A 190 30.11 -15.96 8.18
C SER A 190 29.96 -15.53 6.72
N GLY A 191 28.72 -15.40 6.25
CA GLY A 191 28.38 -14.88 4.92
C GLY A 191 27.64 -13.54 5.03
N SER A 192 28.37 -12.48 4.72
CA SER A 192 27.94 -11.08 4.58
C SER A 192 26.60 -10.90 3.84
N LEU A 193 25.67 -10.15 4.45
CA LEU A 193 24.44 -9.65 3.81
C LEU A 193 24.79 -8.62 2.72
N SER A 194 24.68 -9.01 1.45
CA SER A 194 24.80 -8.09 0.33
C SER A 194 23.50 -7.31 0.16
N GLY A 195 23.54 -6.03 0.56
CA GLY A 195 22.46 -5.09 0.38
C GLY A 195 22.27 -4.74 -1.09
N ALA A 196 21.17 -5.17 -1.69
CA ALA A 196 20.62 -4.58 -2.90
C ALA A 196 19.35 -3.82 -2.54
N VAL A 197 19.55 -2.67 -1.89
CA VAL A 197 18.51 -1.66 -1.68
C VAL A 197 18.33 -0.97 -3.02
N ILE A 198 17.25 -1.26 -3.75
CA ILE A 198 16.85 -0.44 -4.90
C ILE A 198 16.25 0.85 -4.31
N GLY A 199 17.15 1.74 -3.89
CA GLY A 199 16.83 3.08 -3.45
C GLY A 199 16.53 3.94 -4.66
N GLY A 200 15.26 4.30 -4.83
CA GLY A 200 14.90 5.47 -5.64
C GLY A 200 15.59 6.68 -5.04
N ALA A 201 16.47 7.32 -5.82
CA ALA A 201 17.17 8.52 -5.41
C ALA A 201 16.16 9.66 -5.17
N VAL A 202 15.89 9.99 -3.91
CA VAL A 202 15.33 11.29 -3.51
C VAL A 202 16.49 12.16 -3.02
N VAL A 203 17.41 12.49 -3.93
CA VAL A 203 18.43 13.52 -3.70
C VAL A 203 18.08 14.67 -4.64
N GLY A 204 17.38 15.67 -4.10
CA GLY A 204 17.05 16.87 -4.88
C GLY A 204 16.06 17.85 -4.26
N ALA A 205 15.33 17.49 -3.19
CA ALA A 205 14.28 18.37 -2.67
C ALA A 205 14.77 19.35 -1.58
N VAL A 206 15.81 19.03 -0.81
CA VAL A 206 16.22 19.89 0.33
C VAL A 206 17.18 21.02 -0.09
N ALA A 207 18.07 20.78 -1.05
CA ALA A 207 18.98 21.82 -1.55
C ALA A 207 18.25 22.91 -2.37
N GLY A 208 17.20 22.53 -3.12
CA GLY A 208 16.42 23.47 -3.92
C GLY A 208 15.62 24.48 -3.08
N ALA A 209 15.00 24.02 -1.98
CA ALA A 209 14.19 24.90 -1.12
C ALA A 209 15.02 25.97 -0.40
N VAL A 210 16.25 25.63 0.01
CA VAL A 210 17.16 26.58 0.69
C VAL A 210 17.65 27.66 -0.29
N LEU A 211 17.99 27.28 -1.54
CA LEU A 211 18.44 28.24 -2.54
C LEU A 211 17.33 29.18 -3.01
N ILE A 212 16.10 28.68 -3.15
CA ILE A 212 14.94 29.52 -3.48
C ILE A 212 14.61 30.46 -2.32
N GLY A 213 14.65 29.96 -1.08
CA GLY A 213 14.42 30.78 0.12
C GLY A 213 15.42 31.92 0.28
N LEU A 214 16.71 31.64 0.06
CA LEU A 214 17.79 32.65 0.12
C LEU A 214 17.69 33.66 -1.04
N GLY A 215 17.31 33.22 -2.24
CA GLY A 215 17.08 34.11 -3.38
C GLY A 215 15.94 35.11 -3.15
N ILE A 216 14.81 34.64 -2.62
CA ILE A 216 13.64 35.48 -2.33
C ILE A 216 13.95 36.47 -1.20
N THR A 217 14.60 36.03 -0.13
CA THR A 217 14.96 36.93 0.98
C THR A 217 15.97 38.00 0.57
N TYR A 218 17.01 37.66 -0.20
CA TYR A 218 17.96 38.64 -0.71
C TYR A 218 17.29 39.69 -1.64
N PHE A 219 16.38 39.27 -2.52
CA PHE A 219 15.68 40.19 -3.43
C PHE A 219 14.78 41.19 -2.67
N LEU A 220 14.07 40.73 -1.63
CA LEU A 220 13.21 41.59 -0.82
C LEU A 220 14.00 42.63 -0.01
N ILE A 221 15.17 42.26 0.53
CA ILE A 221 16.04 43.19 1.26
C ILE A 221 16.57 44.28 0.30
N LYS A 222 16.98 43.90 -0.91
CA LYS A 222 17.50 44.85 -1.90
C LYS A 222 16.42 45.82 -2.40
N LYS A 223 15.16 45.39 -2.48
CA LYS A 223 14.03 46.26 -2.85
C LYS A 223 13.73 47.29 -1.75
N LYS A 224 13.85 46.92 -0.47
CA LYS A 224 13.66 47.84 0.66
C LYS A 224 14.76 48.90 0.75
N GLN A 225 16.00 48.56 0.42
CA GLN A 225 17.11 49.53 0.41
C GLN A 225 17.03 50.56 -0.73
N LYS A 226 16.36 50.22 -1.84
CA LYS A 226 16.13 51.15 -2.96
C LYS A 226 14.90 52.05 -2.80
N ALA A 227 14.03 51.75 -1.84
CA ALA A 227 12.85 52.55 -1.54
C ALA A 227 13.07 53.54 -0.37
N GLY A 228 14.29 53.58 0.19
CA GLY A 228 14.68 54.46 1.30
C GLY A 228 15.72 55.51 0.94
N LYS A 229 15.81 55.90 -0.33
CA LYS A 229 16.63 57.04 -0.77
C LYS A 229 15.84 57.91 -1.72
#